data_AF-A0A938U0P6-F1
#
_entry.id   AF-A0A938U0P6-F1
#
_cell.length_a   1.000
_cell.length_b   1.000
_cell.length_c   1.000
_cell.angle_alpha   90.00
_cell.angle_beta   90.00
_cell.angle_gamma   90.00
#
_symmetry.space_group_name_H-M   'P 1'
#
loop_
_entity.id
_entity.type
_entity.pdbx_description
1 polymer ?
#
loop_
_entity_poly.entity_id
_entity_poly.type
_entity_poly.pdbx_seq_one_letter_code
_entity_poly.pdbx_strand_id
1 'polypeptide(L)' 'MKAQKLKDLERRLSCFLQDLLEPMGRKERRHWARVYVEGLLLDGERKSIEPLAARLAGAG' A
#
# COMPACT_ATOMS: atom_id res chain seq x y z
N MET A 1 -13.82 -17.62 1.31
CA MET A 1 -14.33 -16.48 2.12
C MET A 1 -15.62 -15.96 1.49
N LYS A 2 -16.66 -15.53 2.24
CA LYS A 2 -17.91 -15.00 1.63
C LYS A 2 -17.63 -13.65 0.94
N ALA A 3 -18.13 -13.45 -0.28
CA ALA A 3 -17.87 -12.24 -1.10
C ALA A 3 -18.17 -10.91 -0.39
N GLN A 4 -19.23 -10.87 0.44
CA GLN A 4 -19.56 -9.69 1.24
C GLN A 4 -18.46 -9.31 2.24
N LYS A 5 -17.87 -10.32 2.91
CA LYS A 5 -16.79 -10.08 3.87
C LYS A 5 -15.55 -9.52 3.19
N LEU A 6 -15.30 -9.88 1.92
CA LEU A 6 -14.16 -9.36 1.16
C LEU A 6 -14.35 -7.88 0.83
N LYS A 7 -15.55 -7.49 0.37
CA LYS A 7 -15.91 -6.09 0.11
C LYS A 7 -15.82 -5.23 1.37
N ASP A 8 -16.28 -5.76 2.51
CA ASP A 8 -16.19 -5.06 3.78
C ASP A 8 -14.74 -4.87 4.23
N LEU A 9 -13.88 -5.85 3.98
CA LEU A 9 -12.45 -5.77 4.29
C LEU A 9 -11.73 -4.77 3.37
N GLU A 10 -12.03 -4.79 2.08
CA GLU A 10 -11.50 -3.86 1.08
C GLU A 10 -11.86 -2.40 1.44
N ARG A 11 -13.12 -2.15 1.85
CA ARG A 11 -13.55 -0.83 2.30
C ARG A 11 -12.81 -0.38 3.55
N ARG A 12 -12.66 -1.28 4.54
CA ARG A 12 -11.95 -0.96 5.79
C ARG A 12 -10.47 -0.66 5.53
N LEU A 13 -9.81 -1.44 4.69
CA LEU A 13 -8.42 -1.19 4.28
C LEU A 13 -8.30 0.16 3.55
N SER A 14 -9.23 0.46 2.64
CA SER A 14 -9.26 1.73 1.91
C SER A 14 -9.34 2.94 2.85
N CYS A 15 -10.24 2.92 3.83
CA CYS A 15 -10.39 4.00 4.80
C CYS A 15 -9.15 4.15 5.67
N PHE A 16 -8.61 3.04 6.18
CA PHE A 16 -7.39 3.05 6.97
C PHE A 16 -6.21 3.69 6.22
N LEU A 17 -6.02 3.34 4.94
CA LEU A 17 -4.95 3.92 4.12
C LEU A 17 -5.19 5.39 3.78
N GLN A 18 -6.45 5.84 3.70
CA GLN A 18 -6.74 7.27 3.52
C GLN A 18 -6.25 8.09 4.71
N ASP A 19 -6.56 7.63 5.93
CA ASP A 19 -6.16 8.31 7.16
C ASP A 19 -4.64 8.24 7.36
N LEU A 20 -4.03 7.07 7.13
CA LEU A 20 -2.59 6.87 7.26
C LEU A 20 -1.78 7.80 6.34
N LEU A 21 -2.26 8.03 5.12
CA LEU A 21 -1.54 8.78 4.09
C LEU A 21 -1.93 10.26 4.08
N GLU A 22 -2.93 10.67 4.85
CA GLU A 22 -3.42 12.05 4.95
C GLU A 22 -2.29 13.08 5.12
N PRO A 23 -1.26 12.83 5.98
CA PRO A 23 -0.14 13.76 6.19
C PRO A 23 0.83 13.91 5.00
N MET A 24 0.77 13.04 3.98
CA MET A 24 1.70 13.09 2.84
C MET A 24 1.45 14.27 1.88
N GLY A 25 0.44 15.10 2.15
CA GLY A 25 0.16 16.33 1.43
C GLY A 25 -0.53 16.09 0.07
N ARG A 26 0.21 16.21 -1.04
CA ARG A 26 -0.36 16.21 -2.39
C ARG A 26 -1.23 14.97 -2.66
N LYS A 27 -2.42 15.18 -3.23
CA LYS A 27 -3.39 14.11 -3.53
C LYS A 27 -2.78 12.97 -4.34
N GLU A 28 -1.99 13.30 -5.35
CA GLU A 28 -1.31 12.32 -6.20
C GLU A 28 -0.30 11.45 -5.43
N ARG A 29 0.42 12.04 -4.47
CA ARG A 29 1.34 11.31 -3.59
C ARG A 29 0.61 10.29 -2.72
N ARG A 30 -0.54 10.69 -2.17
CA ARG A 30 -1.42 9.80 -1.39
C ARG A 30 -1.99 8.67 -2.24
N HIS A 31 -2.38 8.98 -3.48
CA HIS A 31 -2.88 7.97 -4.42
C HIS A 31 -1.83 6.89 -4.71
N TRP A 32 -0.61 7.28 -5.09
CA TRP A 32 0.45 6.32 -5.39
C TRP A 32 0.98 5.60 -4.15
N ALA A 33 1.03 6.26 -3.00
CA ALA A 33 1.41 5.62 -1.74
C ALA A 33 0.39 4.56 -1.32
N ARG A 34 -0.91 4.80 -1.52
CA ARG A 34 -1.95 3.80 -1.28
C ARG A 34 -1.75 2.58 -2.17
N VAL A 35 -1.58 2.80 -3.48
CA VAL A 35 -1.33 1.76 -4.48
C VAL A 35 -0.06 0.96 -4.17
N TYR A 36 0.97 1.60 -3.61
CA TYR A 36 2.19 0.94 -3.15
C TYR A 36 1.96 0.06 -1.91
N VAL A 37 1.28 0.59 -0.89
CA VAL A 37 0.98 -0.15 0.34
C VAL A 37 0.01 -1.32 0.10
N GLU A 38 -1.00 -1.15 -0.76
CA GLU A 38 -1.88 -2.24 -1.18
C GLU A 38 -1.10 -3.34 -1.91
N GLY A 39 -0.16 -2.97 -2.79
CA GLY A 39 0.72 -3.93 -3.47
C GLY A 39 1.77 -4.59 -2.57
N LEU A 40 2.02 -4.02 -1.37
CA LEU A 40 2.88 -4.61 -0.33
C LEU A 40 2.12 -5.63 0.54
N LEU A 41 0.84 -5.37 0.79
CA LEU A 41 0.03 -6.12 1.76
C LEU A 41 -0.80 -7.24 1.13
N LEU A 42 -1.14 -7.12 -0.16
CA LEU A 42 -1.93 -8.11 -0.89
C LEU A 42 -1.02 -8.90 -1.84
N ASP A 43 -1.54 -9.99 -2.42
CA ASP A 43 -0.87 -10.78 -3.47
C ASP A 43 -0.79 -10.01 -4.81
N GLY A 44 -0.30 -8.77 -4.75
CA GLY A 44 0.06 -8.01 -5.92
C GLY A 44 1.33 -8.61 -6.50
N GLU A 45 1.22 -9.15 -7.71
CA GLU A 45 2.32 -9.42 -8.64
C GLU A 45 3.07 -8.11 -8.98
N ARG A 46 3.70 -7.49 -7.98
CA ARG A 46 4.70 -6.45 -8.17
C ARG A 46 6.03 -7.13 -7.95
N LYS A 47 6.77 -7.28 -9.06
CA LYS A 47 8.20 -7.59 -9.08
C LYS A 47 8.86 -6.91 -7.87
N SER A 48 9.40 -7.74 -6.98
CA SER A 48 9.61 -7.56 -5.55
C SER A 48 10.09 -6.19 -5.01
N ILE A 49 9.90 -5.98 -3.70
CA ILE A 49 10.46 -4.87 -2.87
C ILE A 49 11.90 -5.20 -2.43
N GLU A 50 12.32 -6.45 -2.57
CA GLU A 50 13.64 -6.97 -2.22
C GLU A 50 14.82 -6.22 -2.92
N PRO A 51 14.71 -5.77 -4.19
CA PRO A 51 15.70 -4.88 -4.82
C PRO A 51 15.73 -3.46 -4.22
N LEU A 52 14.65 -3.05 -3.53
CA LEU A 52 14.55 -1.75 -2.86
C LEU A 52 15.24 -1.79 -1.48
N ALA A 53 15.01 -2.87 -0.72
CA ALA A 53 15.65 -3.12 0.57
C ALA A 53 17.18 -3.30 0.44
N ALA A 54 17.63 -3.98 -0.62
CA ALA A 54 19.06 -4.17 -0.90
C ALA A 54 19.81 -2.87 -1.24
N ARG A 55 19.15 -1.84 -1.78
CA ARG A 55 19.77 -0.52 -2.08
C ARG A 55 19.88 0.39 -0.86
N LEU A 56 18.90 0.32 0.05
CA LEU A 56 18.87 1.14 1.27
C LEU A 56 19.94 0.71 2.29
N ALA A 57 20.39 -0.54 2.25
CA ALA A 57 21.45 -1.05 3.12
C ALA A 57 22.89 -0.66 2.70
N GLY A 58 23.09 -0.11 1.49
CA GLY A 58 24.42 0.26 0.96
C GLY A 58 24.72 1.77 0.94
N ALA A 59 23.82 2.62 1.46
CA ALA A 59 23.99 4.08 1.52
C ALA A 59 24.48 4.54 2.91
N GLY A 60 25.43 3.80 3.49
CA GLY A 60 26.21 4.17 4.66
C GLY A 60 27.63 4.54 4.27
#